data_AF-A0A7S2IEF2-F1
#
_entry.id   AF-A0A7S2IEF2-F1
#
_cell.length_a   1.000
_cell.length_b   1.000
_cell.length_c   1.000
_cell.angle_alpha   90.00
_cell.angle_beta   90.00
_cell.angle_gamma   90.00
#
_symmetry.space_group_name_H-M   'P 1'
#
loop_
_entity.id
_entity.type
_entity.pdbx_description
1 polymer ?
#
loop_
_entity_poly.entity_id
_entity_poly.type
_entity_poly.pdbx_seq_one_letter_code
_entity_poly.pdbx_strand_id
1 'polypeptide(L)'
;ALPSRSAQRLPLHPDSSVALVLDTAAVPVLVFDVMVYPVVMGWDFSLKGPMLAASWLVSAFWLLDLVLTFARGIYVGGELCLEWSTIARKYVRGWFALDFGLLLSDIAANSFDTVGQDGGGKMVLRTIRMLRLVRIIRVYRLALFYYCSLRARLFVQVLMVLLVSAAACH
;
A
#
# COMPACT_ATOMS: atom_id res chain seq x y z
N ALA A 1 -27.36 -15.06 -28.33
CA ALA A 1 -27.71 -13.69 -27.93
C ALA A 1 -26.49 -13.07 -27.26
N LEU A 2 -25.82 -12.13 -27.93
CA LEU A 2 -24.73 -11.36 -27.30
C LEU A 2 -25.38 -10.36 -26.34
N PRO A 3 -25.09 -10.38 -25.03
CA PRO A 3 -25.67 -9.39 -24.13
C PRO A 3 -25.21 -8.00 -24.55
N SER A 4 -26.20 -7.12 -24.69
CA SER A 4 -26.03 -5.71 -25.04
C SER A 4 -24.94 -5.08 -24.18
N ARG A 5 -23.87 -4.61 -24.82
CA ARG A 5 -22.81 -3.79 -24.21
C ARG A 5 -23.41 -2.42 -23.84
N SER A 6 -24.21 -2.37 -22.78
CA SER A 6 -24.38 -1.16 -21.99
C SER A 6 -22.99 -0.67 -21.60
N ALA A 7 -22.73 0.63 -21.69
CA ALA A 7 -21.45 1.28 -21.41
C ALA A 7 -20.95 1.05 -19.98
N GLN A 8 -20.56 -0.19 -19.67
CA GLN A 8 -19.86 -0.54 -18.46
C GLN A 8 -18.48 0.06 -18.60
N ARG A 9 -18.17 1.06 -17.78
CA ARG A 9 -16.79 1.51 -17.60
C ARG A 9 -16.00 0.28 -17.15
N LEU A 10 -15.26 -0.32 -18.08
CA LEU A 10 -14.47 -1.50 -17.76
C LEU A 10 -13.43 -1.11 -16.70
N PRO A 11 -13.13 -2.00 -15.74
CA PRO A 11 -11.96 -1.88 -14.89
C PRO A 11 -10.73 -1.57 -15.72
N LEU A 12 -9.81 -0.84 -15.10
CA LEU A 12 -8.55 -0.46 -15.71
C LEU A 12 -7.77 -1.72 -16.09
N HIS A 13 -7.35 -1.78 -17.35
CA HIS A 13 -6.50 -2.86 -17.82
C HIS A 13 -5.19 -2.88 -17.02
N PRO A 14 -4.75 -4.04 -16.49
CA PRO A 14 -3.55 -4.12 -15.65
C PRO A 14 -2.28 -3.66 -16.39
N ASP A 15 -2.21 -3.87 -17.71
CA ASP A 15 -1.09 -3.40 -18.54
C ASP A 15 -1.24 -1.97 -19.09
N SER A 16 -2.23 -1.21 -18.62
CA SER A 16 -2.41 0.18 -19.07
C SER A 16 -1.33 1.10 -18.49
N SER A 17 -1.00 2.17 -19.22
CA SER A 17 -0.06 3.21 -18.76
C SER A 17 -0.52 3.87 -17.45
N VAL A 18 -1.83 3.96 -17.23
CA VAL A 18 -2.40 4.52 -15.98
C VAL A 18 -2.09 3.60 -14.80
N ALA A 19 -2.28 2.28 -14.95
CA ALA A 19 -1.94 1.32 -13.90
C ALA A 19 -0.44 1.38 -13.59
N LEU A 20 0.39 1.48 -14.63
CA LEU A 20 1.84 1.63 -14.48
C LEU A 20 2.21 2.92 -13.73
N VAL A 21 1.60 4.06 -14.05
CA VAL A 21 1.86 5.33 -13.36
C VAL A 21 1.46 5.24 -11.89
N LEU A 22 0.30 4.66 -11.59
CA LEU A 22 -0.15 4.47 -10.21
C LEU A 22 0.81 3.55 -9.42
N ASP A 23 1.22 2.44 -10.01
CA ASP A 23 2.21 1.53 -9.39
C ASP A 23 3.54 2.25 -9.16
N THR A 24 4.00 3.04 -10.13
CA THR A 24 5.26 3.80 -10.05
C THR A 24 5.17 4.88 -8.98
N ALA A 25 4.04 5.57 -8.87
CA ALA A 25 3.79 6.57 -7.84
C ALA A 25 3.70 5.95 -6.43
N ALA A 26 3.27 4.69 -6.30
CA ALA A 26 3.23 3.99 -5.02
C ALA A 26 4.63 3.64 -4.47
N VAL A 27 5.64 3.50 -5.34
CA VAL A 27 7.01 3.16 -4.94
C VAL A 27 7.62 4.20 -3.98
N PRO A 28 7.73 5.50 -4.31
CA PRO A 28 8.34 6.49 -3.41
C PRO A 28 7.55 6.65 -2.12
N VAL A 29 6.22 6.52 -2.16
CA VAL A 29 5.35 6.55 -0.96
C VAL A 29 5.66 5.38 -0.04
N LEU A 30 5.85 4.18 -0.62
CA LEU A 30 6.23 2.99 0.15
C LEU A 30 7.65 3.10 0.70
N VAL A 31 8.60 3.66 -0.05
CA VAL A 31 9.96 3.91 0.42
C VAL A 31 9.95 4.86 1.61
N PHE A 32 9.16 5.94 1.54
CA PHE A 32 8.97 6.86 2.66
C PHE A 32 8.48 6.11 3.91
N ASP A 33 7.45 5.28 3.80
CA ASP A 33 6.94 4.47 4.92
C ASP A 33 8.00 3.54 5.51
N VAL A 34 8.73 2.83 4.64
CA VAL A 34 9.78 1.87 5.06
C VAL A 34 10.95 2.58 5.72
N MET A 35 11.24 3.82 5.37
CA MET A 35 12.33 4.59 5.97
C MET A 35 11.97 5.33 7.25
N VAL A 36 10.83 6.00 7.25
CA VAL A 36 10.44 6.88 8.36
C VAL A 36 10.10 6.06 9.60
N TYR A 37 9.39 4.94 9.46
CA TYR A 37 8.87 4.23 10.63
C TYR A 37 9.92 3.48 11.47
N PRO A 38 10.95 2.82 10.91
CA PRO A 38 12.05 2.29 11.71
C PRO A 38 12.78 3.37 12.51
N VAL A 39 12.99 4.55 11.92
CA VAL A 39 13.61 5.70 12.62
C VAL A 39 12.71 6.18 13.76
N VAL A 40 11.41 6.33 13.49
CA VAL A 40 10.39 6.69 14.49
C VAL A 40 10.35 5.69 15.65
N MET A 41 10.47 4.39 15.37
CA MET A 41 10.49 3.36 16.41
C MET A 41 11.81 3.27 17.16
N GLY A 42 12.95 3.33 16.46
CA GLY A 42 14.28 3.16 17.04
C GLY A 42 14.71 4.33 17.92
N TRP A 43 14.32 5.55 17.57
CA TRP A 43 14.67 6.77 18.31
C TRP A 43 13.49 7.34 19.13
N ASP A 44 12.38 6.61 19.24
CA ASP A 44 11.11 7.05 19.87
C ASP A 44 10.69 8.47 19.43
N PHE A 45 10.90 8.77 18.15
CA PHE A 45 10.65 10.08 17.59
C PHE A 45 9.14 10.30 17.43
N SER A 46 8.62 11.42 17.94
CA SER A 46 7.21 11.77 17.76
C SER A 46 7.02 12.56 16.47
N LEU A 47 6.17 12.08 15.56
CA LEU A 47 5.85 12.79 14.33
C LEU A 47 5.09 14.08 14.66
N LYS A 48 5.67 15.23 14.31
CA LYS A 48 5.06 16.56 14.54
C LYS A 48 5.25 17.44 13.31
N GLY A 49 4.40 18.46 13.18
CA GLY A 49 4.52 19.49 12.15
C GLY A 49 4.52 18.90 10.73
N PRO A 50 5.46 19.30 9.85
CA PRO A 50 5.50 18.85 8.46
C PRO A 50 5.58 17.32 8.28
N MET A 51 6.28 16.61 9.18
CA MET A 51 6.42 15.15 9.07
C MET A 51 5.10 14.42 9.38
N LEU A 52 4.31 14.96 10.32
CA LEU A 52 2.97 14.45 10.60
C LEU A 52 2.02 14.72 9.43
N ALA A 53 2.10 15.90 8.81
CA ALA A 53 1.34 16.21 7.60
C ALA A 53 1.71 15.26 6.44
N ALA A 54 3.00 14.97 6.26
CA ALA A 54 3.46 13.99 5.28
C ALA A 54 2.90 12.57 5.55
N SER A 55 2.87 12.13 6.81
CA SER A 55 2.29 10.83 7.15
C SER A 55 0.79 10.74 6.87
N TRP A 56 0.04 11.83 7.07
CA TRP A 56 -1.37 11.91 6.67
C TRP A 56 -1.55 11.87 5.15
N LEU A 57 -0.70 12.55 4.38
CA LEU A 57 -0.71 12.47 2.91
C LEU A 57 -0.43 11.05 2.41
N VAL A 58 0.53 10.35 3.03
CA VAL A 58 0.82 8.95 2.71
C VAL A 58 -0.36 8.04 3.06
N SER A 59 -1.03 8.26 4.20
CA SER A 59 -2.24 7.52 4.56
C SER A 59 -3.37 7.74 3.54
N ALA A 60 -3.54 8.97 3.06
CA ALA A 60 -4.51 9.30 2.02
C ALA A 60 -4.18 8.62 0.69
N PHE A 61 -2.89 8.57 0.30
CA PHE A 61 -2.44 7.83 -0.87
C PHE A 61 -2.79 6.34 -0.77
N TRP A 62 -2.56 5.71 0.39
CA TRP A 62 -2.89 4.31 0.59
C TRP A 62 -4.38 4.02 0.60
N LEU A 63 -5.20 4.96 1.08
CA LEU A 63 -6.66 4.88 0.92
C LEU A 63 -7.07 4.92 -0.55
N LEU A 64 -6.45 5.80 -1.35
CA LEU A 64 -6.70 5.87 -2.79
C LEU A 64 -6.26 4.58 -3.49
N ASP A 65 -5.07 4.05 -3.19
CA ASP A 65 -4.58 2.77 -3.73
C ASP A 65 -5.54 1.61 -3.39
N LEU A 66 -6.05 1.58 -2.15
CA LEU A 66 -7.05 0.60 -1.72
C LEU A 66 -8.31 0.66 -2.59
N VAL A 67 -8.87 1.85 -2.79
CA VAL A 67 -10.08 2.05 -3.60
C VAL A 67 -9.82 1.73 -5.08
N LEU A 68 -8.69 2.19 -5.62
CA LEU A 68 -8.30 1.93 -7.02
C LEU A 68 -8.01 0.46 -7.29
N THR A 69 -7.67 -0.34 -6.26
CA THR A 69 -7.50 -1.79 -6.40
C THR A 69 -8.78 -2.49 -6.82
N PHE A 70 -9.96 -2.00 -6.39
CA PHE A 70 -11.24 -2.54 -6.88
C PHE A 70 -11.49 -2.24 -8.36
N ALA A 71 -10.80 -1.22 -8.90
CA ALA A 71 -10.88 -0.81 -10.29
C ALA A 71 -9.79 -1.42 -11.18
N ARG A 72 -8.90 -2.26 -10.65
CA ARG A 72 -7.85 -2.92 -11.43
C ARG A 72 -8.29 -4.31 -11.88
N GLY A 73 -8.16 -4.56 -13.19
CA GLY A 73 -8.38 -5.87 -13.79
C GLY A 73 -7.41 -6.92 -13.23
N ILE A 74 -7.85 -8.18 -13.22
CA ILE A 74 -7.08 -9.30 -12.62
C ILE A 74 -6.95 -10.46 -13.59
N TYR A 75 -5.86 -11.21 -13.49
CA TYR A 75 -5.72 -12.49 -14.19
C TYR A 75 -6.26 -13.64 -13.32
N VAL A 76 -7.14 -14.46 -13.89
CA VAL A 76 -7.68 -15.67 -13.25
C VAL A 76 -7.43 -16.84 -14.19
N GLY A 77 -6.55 -17.77 -13.80
CA GLY A 77 -6.22 -18.92 -14.65
C GLY A 77 -5.51 -18.55 -15.97
N GLY A 78 -4.82 -17.42 -16.02
CA GLY A 78 -4.17 -16.92 -17.24
C GLY A 78 -5.05 -16.04 -18.12
N GLU A 79 -6.36 -15.97 -17.85
CA GLU A 79 -7.29 -15.11 -18.59
C GLU A 79 -7.52 -13.78 -17.86
N LEU A 80 -7.62 -12.70 -18.63
CA LEU A 80 -7.91 -11.38 -18.11
C LEU A 80 -9.40 -11.25 -17.75
N CYS A 81 -9.69 -11.05 -16.47
CA CYS A 81 -11.04 -10.78 -15.97
C CYS A 81 -11.21 -9.29 -15.66
N LEU A 82 -12.17 -8.65 -16.35
CA LEU A 82 -12.56 -7.26 -16.17
C LEU A 82 -13.97 -7.11 -15.59
N GLU A 83 -14.45 -8.13 -14.88
CA GLU A 83 -15.76 -8.10 -14.22
C GLU A 83 -15.61 -7.58 -12.77
N TRP A 84 -16.22 -6.44 -12.47
CA TRP A 84 -16.13 -5.77 -11.16
C TRP A 84 -16.52 -6.67 -9.97
N SER A 85 -17.59 -7.45 -10.10
CA SER A 85 -18.08 -8.38 -9.08
C SER A 85 -17.02 -9.44 -8.72
N THR A 86 -16.35 -9.98 -9.74
CA THR A 86 -15.30 -10.99 -9.63
C THR A 86 -14.03 -10.40 -9.02
N ILE A 87 -13.64 -9.20 -9.46
CA ILE A 87 -12.50 -8.45 -8.89
C ILE A 87 -12.74 -8.19 -7.41
N ALA A 88 -13.88 -7.58 -7.06
CA ALA A 88 -14.23 -7.25 -5.68
C ALA A 88 -14.27 -8.49 -4.79
N ARG A 89 -14.91 -9.59 -5.22
CA ARG A 89 -15.00 -10.82 -4.44
C ARG A 89 -13.62 -11.44 -4.19
N LYS A 90 -12.76 -11.48 -5.20
CA LYS A 90 -11.42 -12.06 -5.08
C LYS A 90 -10.51 -11.19 -4.22
N TYR A 91 -10.61 -9.87 -4.34
CA TYR A 91 -9.86 -8.94 -3.50
C TYR A 91 -10.31 -8.98 -2.03
N VAL A 92 -11.62 -8.98 -1.78
CA VAL A 92 -12.20 -9.03 -0.43
C VAL A 92 -11.83 -10.34 0.30
N ARG A 93 -11.86 -11.47 -0.40
CA ARG A 93 -11.49 -12.78 0.19
C ARG A 93 -9.99 -12.96 0.41
N GLY A 94 -9.14 -12.16 -0.25
CA GLY A 94 -7.69 -12.30 -0.20
C GLY A 94 -7.03 -11.21 0.63
N TRP A 95 -6.92 -10.02 0.05
CA TRP A 95 -5.99 -8.97 0.50
C TRP A 95 -6.67 -7.80 1.21
N PHE A 96 -7.98 -7.58 0.98
CA PHE A 96 -8.68 -6.43 1.54
C PHE A 96 -8.57 -6.32 3.06
N ALA A 97 -8.77 -7.43 3.80
CA ALA A 97 -8.73 -7.40 5.25
C ALA A 97 -7.37 -6.93 5.79
N LEU A 98 -6.28 -7.39 5.16
CA LEU A 98 -4.92 -6.96 5.49
C LEU A 98 -4.68 -5.50 5.10
N ASP A 99 -5.03 -5.11 3.87
CA ASP A 99 -4.79 -3.75 3.37
C ASP A 99 -5.58 -2.71 4.16
N PHE A 100 -6.84 -3.01 4.48
CA PHE A 100 -7.73 -2.18 5.27
C PHE A 100 -7.26 -2.11 6.73
N GLY A 101 -6.89 -3.24 7.35
CA GLY A 101 -6.33 -3.25 8.70
C GLY A 101 -5.04 -2.42 8.81
N LEU A 102 -4.16 -2.53 7.82
CA LEU A 102 -2.94 -1.70 7.74
C LEU A 102 -3.27 -0.21 7.59
N LEU A 103 -4.24 0.15 6.76
CA LEU A 103 -4.69 1.54 6.62
C LEU A 103 -5.29 2.09 7.92
N LEU A 104 -6.15 1.31 8.58
CA LEU A 104 -6.74 1.70 9.87
C LEU A 104 -5.67 1.87 10.95
N SER A 105 -4.70 0.96 11.02
CA SER A 105 -3.58 1.09 11.96
C SER A 105 -2.80 2.38 11.74
N ASP A 106 -2.68 2.83 10.49
CA ASP A 106 -2.00 4.07 10.15
C ASP A 106 -2.73 5.31 10.62
N ILE A 107 -4.02 5.36 10.30
CA ILE A 107 -4.90 6.45 10.69
C ILE A 107 -4.91 6.54 12.21
N ALA A 108 -5.03 5.40 12.90
CA ALA A 108 -4.99 5.35 14.36
C ALA A 108 -3.68 5.93 14.91
N ALA A 109 -2.51 5.48 14.43
CA ALA A 109 -1.22 6.02 14.89
C ALA A 109 -1.09 7.52 14.60
N ASN A 110 -1.51 7.99 13.43
CA ASN A 110 -1.46 9.41 13.08
C ASN A 110 -2.42 10.25 13.92
N SER A 111 -3.59 9.71 14.28
CA SER A 111 -4.51 10.35 15.23
C SER A 111 -3.89 10.46 16.62
N PHE A 112 -3.22 9.41 17.12
CA PHE A 112 -2.50 9.47 18.39
C PHE A 112 -1.38 10.52 18.38
N ASP A 113 -0.61 10.60 17.30
CA ASP A 113 0.46 11.61 17.17
C ASP A 113 -0.10 13.04 17.04
N THR A 114 -1.33 13.21 16.53
CA THR A 114 -2.02 14.50 16.38
C THR A 114 -2.62 15.02 17.69
N VAL A 115 -3.27 14.15 18.47
CA VAL A 115 -3.95 14.54 19.73
C VAL A 115 -2.96 14.71 20.89
N GLY A 116 -1.76 14.12 20.80
CA GLY A 116 -0.78 14.13 21.88
C GLY A 116 -1.06 13.03 22.93
N GLN A 117 -0.03 12.60 23.66
CA GLN A 117 -0.14 11.53 24.64
C GLN A 117 -0.50 12.04 26.04
N ASP A 118 -1.69 11.72 26.51
CA ASP A 118 -2.01 11.70 27.94
C ASP A 118 -1.83 10.26 28.47
N GLY A 119 -0.62 9.96 28.96
CA GLY A 119 -0.29 8.90 29.93
C GLY A 119 -0.50 7.42 29.56
N GLY A 120 -1.66 7.00 29.03
CA GLY A 120 -2.10 5.60 28.99
C GLY A 120 -1.85 4.85 27.66
N GLY A 121 -1.62 5.56 26.55
CA GLY A 121 -1.61 4.97 25.20
C GLY A 121 -0.28 4.35 24.72
N LYS A 122 0.79 4.37 25.51
CA LYS A 122 2.15 4.03 25.03
C LYS A 122 2.30 2.60 24.51
N MET A 123 1.66 1.62 25.17
CA MET A 123 1.73 0.23 24.74
C MET A 123 0.93 -0.01 23.45
N VAL A 124 -0.27 0.56 23.36
CA VAL A 124 -1.11 0.51 22.16
C VAL A 124 -0.38 1.15 20.99
N LEU A 125 0.25 2.31 21.20
CA LEU A 125 1.01 2.98 20.15
C LEU A 125 2.21 2.15 19.69
N ARG A 126 2.94 1.47 20.59
CA ARG A 126 4.01 0.55 20.21
C ARG A 126 3.49 -0.59 19.33
N THR A 127 2.38 -1.22 19.71
CA THR A 127 1.76 -2.29 18.91
C THR A 127 1.31 -1.79 17.54
N ILE A 128 0.65 -0.64 17.48
CA ILE A 128 0.21 -0.03 16.21
C ILE A 128 1.43 0.33 15.33
N ARG A 129 2.49 0.87 15.92
CA ARG A 129 3.74 1.17 15.20
C ARG A 129 4.40 -0.13 14.69
N MET A 130 4.35 -1.24 15.43
CA MET A 130 4.85 -2.55 14.95
C MET A 130 4.06 -3.05 13.73
N LEU A 131 2.75 -2.82 13.67
CA LEU A 131 1.93 -3.18 12.51
C LEU A 131 2.37 -2.44 11.23
N ARG A 132 3.04 -1.29 11.35
CA ARG A 132 3.63 -0.59 10.20
C ARG A 132 4.76 -1.38 9.55
N LEU A 133 5.47 -2.23 10.29
CA LEU A 133 6.51 -3.12 9.72
C LEU A 133 5.92 -4.19 8.79
N VAL A 134 4.67 -4.60 9.03
CA VAL A 134 3.96 -5.60 8.21
C VAL A 134 3.65 -5.06 6.80
N ARG A 135 3.74 -3.75 6.56
CA ARG A 135 3.51 -3.12 5.25
C ARG A 135 4.46 -3.59 4.16
N ILE A 136 5.58 -4.20 4.50
CA ILE A 136 6.47 -4.85 3.53
C ILE A 136 5.69 -5.89 2.69
N ILE A 137 4.60 -6.44 3.24
CA ILE A 137 3.68 -7.32 2.53
C ILE A 137 3.01 -6.67 1.31
N ARG A 138 2.85 -5.34 1.29
CA ARG A 138 2.32 -4.60 0.13
C ARG A 138 3.29 -4.64 -1.05
N VAL A 139 4.60 -4.70 -0.80
CA VAL A 139 5.62 -4.92 -1.85
C VAL A 139 5.43 -6.29 -2.48
N TYR A 140 5.27 -7.32 -1.65
CA TYR A 140 5.00 -8.69 -2.12
C TYR A 140 3.67 -8.78 -2.87
N ARG A 141 2.62 -8.10 -2.41
CA ARG A 141 1.32 -8.01 -3.09
C ARG A 141 1.47 -7.44 -4.51
N LEU A 142 2.20 -6.33 -4.67
CA LEU A 142 2.48 -5.74 -5.98
C LEU A 142 3.27 -6.73 -6.86
N ALA A 143 4.28 -7.42 -6.32
CA ALA A 143 5.02 -8.42 -7.07
C ALA A 143 4.15 -9.62 -7.51
N LEU A 144 3.24 -10.08 -6.65
CA LEU A 144 2.32 -11.19 -6.89
C LEU A 144 1.24 -10.86 -7.93
N PHE A 145 0.81 -9.60 -8.03
CA PHE A 145 -0.26 -9.23 -8.97
C PHE A 145 0.24 -9.15 -10.43
N TYR A 146 1.55 -8.93 -10.64
CA TYR A 146 2.13 -8.57 -11.94
C TYR A 146 3.11 -9.61 -12.52
N TYR A 147 2.86 -10.91 -12.30
CA TYR A 147 3.71 -12.04 -12.71
C TYR A 147 4.21 -12.07 -14.18
N CYS A 148 3.73 -11.22 -15.09
CA CYS A 148 4.17 -11.20 -16.51
C CYS A 148 5.30 -10.19 -16.84
N SER A 149 5.63 -9.20 -15.98
CA SER A 149 6.78 -8.28 -16.15
C SER A 149 7.75 -8.30 -14.94
N LEU A 150 7.71 -9.42 -14.23
CA LEU A 150 8.26 -9.67 -12.90
C LEU A 150 9.75 -9.38 -12.76
N ARG A 151 10.56 -9.63 -13.81
CA ARG A 151 12.03 -9.61 -13.73
C ARG A 151 12.62 -8.21 -13.57
N ALA A 152 12.06 -7.21 -14.26
CA ALA A 152 12.54 -5.83 -14.18
C ALA A 152 12.00 -5.10 -12.94
N ARG A 153 10.72 -5.33 -12.58
CA ARG A 153 10.10 -4.68 -11.42
C ARG A 153 10.65 -5.21 -10.09
N LEU A 154 10.86 -6.53 -9.97
CA LEU A 154 11.54 -7.11 -8.81
C LEU A 154 12.97 -6.62 -8.68
N PHE A 155 13.70 -6.52 -9.79
CA PHE A 155 15.08 -6.01 -9.75
C PHE A 155 15.13 -4.58 -9.20
N VAL A 156 14.24 -3.70 -9.65
CA VAL A 156 14.13 -2.33 -9.14
C VAL A 156 13.69 -2.30 -7.67
N GLN A 157 12.72 -3.12 -7.26
CA GLN A 157 12.26 -3.18 -5.87
C GLN A 157 13.32 -3.73 -4.91
N VAL A 158 13.99 -4.83 -5.28
CA VAL A 158 15.04 -5.44 -4.49
C VAL A 158 16.26 -4.53 -4.42
N LEU A 159 16.67 -3.91 -5.53
CA LEU A 159 17.76 -2.94 -5.55
C LEU A 159 17.45 -1.72 -4.67
N MET A 160 16.23 -1.18 -4.73
CA MET A 160 15.79 -0.09 -3.84
C MET A 160 15.86 -0.51 -2.37
N VAL A 161 15.29 -1.66 -2.00
CA VAL A 161 15.32 -2.16 -0.63
C VAL A 161 16.76 -2.36 -0.14
N LEU A 162 17.65 -2.89 -0.98
CA LEU A 162 19.07 -3.06 -0.66
C LEU A 162 19.79 -1.72 -0.47
N LEU A 163 19.61 -0.76 -1.39
CA LEU A 163 20.19 0.58 -1.28
C LEU A 163 19.72 1.31 -0.03
N VAL A 164 18.44 1.16 0.29
CA VAL A 164 17.78 1.74 1.45
C VAL A 164 18.30 1.12 2.75
N SER A 165 18.46 -0.20 2.80
CA SER A 165 19.09 -0.90 3.93
C SER A 165 20.57 -0.54 4.10
N ALA A 166 21.29 -0.35 2.99
CA ALA A 166 22.69 0.06 3.00
C ALA A 166 22.86 1.51 3.49
N ALA A 167 21.96 2.41 3.11
CA ALA A 167 21.93 3.79 3.60
C ALA A 167 21.56 3.90 5.09
N ALA A 168 20.78 2.95 5.62
CA ALA A 168 20.45 2.88 7.05
C ALA A 168 21.57 2.26 7.92
N CYS A 169 22.57 1.62 7.30
CA CYS A 169 23.74 1.05 7.98
C CYS A 169 24.94 2.01 8.06
N HIS A 170 24.83 3.23 7.55
CA HIS A 170 25.83 4.30 7.62
C HIS A 170 25.31 5.47 8.45
#